data_AF-A0A3R9J367-F1
#
_entry.id   AF-A0A3R9J367-F1
#
_cell.length_a   1.000
_cell.length_b   1.000
_cell.length_c   1.000
_cell.angle_alpha   90.00
_cell.angle_beta   90.00
_cell.angle_gamma   90.00
#
_symmetry.space_group_name_H-M   'P 1'
#
loop_
_entity.id
_entity.type
_entity.pdbx_description
1 polymer ?
#
loop_
_entity_poly.entity_id
_entity_poly.type
_entity_poly.pdbx_seq_one_letter_code
_entity_poly.pdbx_strand_id
1 'polypeptide(L)' 'MVRQVPNDDEEFYQVHLDIFYKPTSENAEFSESIWDEDLDENIFDYIQNSEVFADAKDKEYLKVKIYLDET' A
#
# COMPACT_ATOMS: atom_id res chain seq x y z
N MET A 1 -2.05 -0.56 0.51
CA MET A 1 -1.62 0.13 1.75
C MET A 1 -2.76 0.04 2.75
N VAL A 2 -2.46 -0.18 4.02
CA VAL A 2 -3.45 -0.15 5.11
C VAL A 2 -3.06 0.95 6.08
N ARG A 3 -4.02 1.75 6.53
CA ARG A 3 -3.82 2.72 7.60
C ARG A 3 -4.79 2.42 8.72
N GLN A 4 -4.25 2.24 9.93
CA GLN A 4 -5.05 2.03 11.14
C GLN A 4 -5.35 3.37 11.80
N VAL A 5 -6.57 3.49 12.32
CA VAL A 5 -7.05 4.61 13.13
C VAL A 5 -7.74 4.00 14.36
N PRO A 6 -7.39 4.40 15.59
CA PRO A 6 -8.05 3.87 16.79
C PRO A 6 -9.55 4.18 16.75
N ASN A 7 -10.39 3.23 17.17
CA ASN A 7 -11.81 3.44 17.42
C ASN A 7 -12.09 3.70 18.91
N ASP A 8 -13.35 3.90 19.28
CA ASP A 8 -13.76 4.21 20.65
C ASP A 8 -13.68 3.00 21.61
N ASP A 9 -13.52 1.78 21.09
CA ASP A 9 -13.65 0.50 21.80
C ASP A 9 -12.30 -0.26 21.94
N GLU A 10 -11.16 0.45 21.95
CA GLU A 10 -9.80 -0.13 22.01
C GLU A 10 -9.40 -0.98 20.79
N GLU A 11 -10.22 -1.00 19.74
CA GLU A 11 -9.97 -1.65 18.45
C GLU A 11 -9.54 -0.60 17.39
N PHE A 12 -9.42 -1.03 16.12
CA PHE A 12 -8.96 -0.17 15.04
C PHE A 12 -9.88 -0.22 13.82
N TYR A 13 -10.18 0.97 13.29
CA TYR A 13 -10.61 1.10 11.90
C TYR A 13 -9.41 0.96 10.97
N GLN A 14 -9.54 0.12 9.96
CA GLN A 14 -8.52 -0.08 8.93
C GLN A 14 -9.00 0.51 7.60
N VAL A 15 -8.32 1.56 7.13
CA VAL A 15 -8.53 2.10 5.79
C VAL A 15 -7.61 1.38 4.82
N HIS A 16 -8.19 0.66 3.88
CA HIS A 16 -7.48 -0.03 2.80
C HIS A 16 -7.43 0.83 1.54
N LEU A 17 -6.26 0.87 0.90
CA LEU A 17 -6.04 1.40 -0.44
C LEU A 17 -5.43 0.30 -1.31
N ASP A 18 -6.20 -0.16 -2.29
CA ASP A 18 -5.74 -1.10 -3.32
C ASP A 18 -5.71 -0.42 -4.68
N ILE A 19 -4.57 -0.52 -5.36
CA ILE A 19 -4.39 -0.02 -6.73
C ILE A 19 -4.07 -1.23 -7.62
N PHE A 20 -4.90 -1.43 -8.64
CA PHE A 20 -4.78 -2.54 -9.57
C PHE A 20 -4.14 -2.04 -10.87
N TYR A 21 -3.05 -2.71 -11.26
CA TYR A 21 -2.36 -2.47 -12.52
C TYR A 21 -2.64 -3.61 -13.50
N LYS A 22 -2.40 -3.36 -14.78
CA LYS A 22 -2.38 -4.44 -15.77
C LYS A 22 -1.24 -5.41 -15.43
N PRO A 23 -1.49 -6.73 -15.30
CA PRO A 23 -0.42 -7.69 -15.06
C PRO A 23 0.58 -7.70 -16.22
N THR A 24 1.86 -7.64 -15.90
CA THR A 24 2.99 -7.81 -16.81
C THR A 24 3.93 -8.86 -16.24
N SER A 25 4.86 -9.38 -17.04
CA SER A 25 5.87 -10.30 -16.52
C SER A 25 6.73 -9.63 -15.44
N GLU A 26 7.06 -8.35 -15.62
CA GLU A 26 7.86 -7.56 -14.68
C GLU A 26 7.15 -7.38 -13.34
N ASN A 27 5.90 -6.90 -13.33
CA ASN A 27 5.23 -6.60 -12.06
C ASN A 27 4.73 -7.85 -11.31
N ALA A 28 4.65 -9.00 -11.99
CA ALA A 28 4.34 -10.28 -11.37
C ALA A 28 5.48 -10.81 -10.47
N GLU A 29 6.70 -10.28 -10.62
CA GLU A 29 7.85 -10.65 -9.79
C GLU A 29 7.89 -9.87 -8.46
N PHE A 30 7.17 -8.74 -8.36
CA PHE A 30 7.13 -7.93 -7.15
C PHE A 30 6.18 -8.51 -6.10
N SER A 31 6.69 -8.69 -4.88
CA SER A 31 5.89 -9.03 -3.70
C SER A 31 6.63 -8.58 -2.45
N GLU A 32 6.03 -7.66 -1.70
CA GLU A 32 6.60 -7.13 -0.46
C GLU A 32 5.49 -6.76 0.53
N SER A 33 5.82 -6.78 1.82
CA SER A 33 4.96 -6.30 2.90
C SER A 33 5.85 -5.70 3.99
N ILE A 34 5.60 -4.44 4.32
CA ILE A 34 6.40 -3.67 5.27
C ILE A 34 5.50 -2.81 6.16
N TRP A 35 5.88 -2.69 7.43
CA TRP A 35 5.23 -1.83 8.42
C TRP A 35 6.06 -0.56 8.63
N ASP A 36 5.39 0.57 8.88
CA ASP A 36 6.08 1.85 9.15
C ASP A 36 6.99 1.76 10.38
N GLU A 37 6.62 0.93 11.37
CA GLU A 37 7.40 0.68 12.60
C GLU A 37 8.72 -0.08 12.36
N ASP A 38 8.82 -0.79 11.23
CA ASP A 38 10.01 -1.56 10.85
C ASP A 38 11.04 -0.68 10.08
N LEU A 39 10.70 0.56 9.77
CA LEU A 39 11.53 1.48 8.99
C LEU A 39 12.21 2.52 9.87
N ASP A 40 13.50 2.77 9.61
CA ASP A 40 14.22 3.92 10.17
C ASP A 40 13.88 5.25 9.45
N GLU A 41 13.06 5.18 8.40
CA GLU A 41 12.63 6.30 7.56
C GLU A 41 11.09 6.36 7.43
N ASN A 42 10.58 7.45 6.87
CA ASN A 42 9.15 7.58 6.62
C ASN A 42 8.70 6.57 5.54
N ILE A 43 7.61 5.83 5.78
CA ILE A 43 7.10 4.84 4.80
C ILE A 43 6.82 5.41 3.41
N PHE A 44 6.44 6.70 3.29
CA PHE A 44 6.22 7.30 1.97
C PHE A 44 7.52 7.57 1.23
N ASP A 45 8.58 7.95 1.94
CA ASP A 45 9.92 8.11 1.36
C ASP A 45 10.45 6.75 0.88
N TYR A 46 10.30 5.70 1.69
CA TYR A 46 10.62 4.32 1.32
C TYR A 46 9.87 3.89 0.04
N ILE A 47 8.54 4.08 0.00
CA ILE A 47 7.72 3.73 -1.16
C ILE A 47 8.21 4.51 -2.40
N GLN A 48 8.42 5.83 -2.30
CA GLN A 48 8.84 6.66 -3.43
C GLN A 48 10.21 6.25 -3.99
N ASN A 49 11.10 5.73 -3.16
CA ASN A 49 12.42 5.26 -3.56
C ASN A 49 12.46 3.79 -4.01
N SER A 50 11.36 3.04 -3.88
CA SER A 50 11.28 1.62 -4.23
C SER A 50 11.27 1.37 -5.74
N GLU A 51 11.84 0.23 -6.17
CA GLU A 51 11.76 -0.22 -7.57
C GLU A 51 10.31 -0.48 -8.01
N VAL A 52 9.47 -0.95 -7.08
CA VAL A 52 8.03 -1.19 -7.32
C VAL A 52 7.32 0.10 -7.69
N PHE A 53 7.57 1.18 -6.95
CA PHE A 53 6.98 2.49 -7.28
C PHE A 53 7.54 3.05 -8.58
N ALA A 54 8.84 2.89 -8.84
CA ALA A 54 9.46 3.33 -10.09
C ALA A 54 8.83 2.63 -11.32
N ASP A 55 8.51 1.34 -11.21
CA ASP A 55 7.79 0.57 -12.23
C ASP A 55 6.32 1.02 -12.38
N ALA A 56 5.64 1.28 -11.26
CA ALA A 56 4.19 1.50 -11.25
C ALA A 56 3.75 2.96 -11.52
N LYS A 57 4.57 3.97 -11.17
CA LYS A 57 4.17 5.39 -11.11
C LYS A 57 3.62 5.96 -12.42
N ASP A 58 4.09 5.48 -13.57
CA ASP A 58 3.71 5.97 -14.90
C ASP A 58 2.72 5.04 -15.62
N LYS A 59 2.29 3.95 -14.96
CA LYS A 59 1.36 2.96 -15.52
C LYS A 59 -0.09 3.36 -15.25
N GLU A 60 -0.95 3.10 -16.23
CA GLU A 60 -2.40 3.31 -16.08
C GLU A 60 -2.99 2.40 -15.00
N TYR A 61 -3.77 3.00 -14.11
CA TYR A 61 -4.51 2.27 -13.08
C TYR A 61 -5.76 1.65 -13.69
N LEU A 62 -5.91 0.32 -13.59
CA LEU A 62 -7.13 -0.36 -14.02
C LEU A 62 -8.28 -0.12 -13.06
N LYS A 63 -7.96 -0.06 -11.76
CA LYS A 63 -8.94 0.13 -10.69
C LYS A 63 -8.24 0.65 -9.45
N VAL A 64 -8.94 1.53 -8.72
CA VAL A 64 -8.57 1.91 -7.36
C VAL A 64 -9.74 1.51 -6.46
N LYS A 65 -9.45 0.88 -5.33
CA LYS A 65 -10.45 0.63 -4.27
C LYS A 65 -9.96 1.29 -2.99
N ILE A 66 -10.87 2.01 -2.35
CA ILE A 66 -10.70 2.52 -0.99
C ILE A 66 -11.88 2.01 -0.20
N TYR A 67 -11.60 1.32 0.90
CA TYR A 67 -12.64 0.77 1.76
C TYR A 67 -12.19 0.74 3.22
N LEU A 68 -13.15 0.68 4.12
CA LEU A 68 -12.96 0.60 5.56
C LEU A 68 -13.27 -0.82 6.01
N ASP A 69 -12.43 -1.35 6.89
CA ASP A 69 -12.65 -2.60 7.64
C ASP A 69 -12.52 -2.32 9.14
N GLU A 70 -13.10 -3.16 9.98
CA GLU A 70 -12.99 -3.08 11.45
C GLU A 70 -12.45 -4.41 11.97
N THR A 71 -11.42 -4.35 12.80
CA THR A 71 -10.79 -5.53 13.42
C THR A 71 -11.37 -5.84 14.78
#